data_AF-A0A7T4X0V3-F1
#
_entry.id   AF-A0A7T4X0V3-F1
#
_cell.length_a   1.000
_cell.length_b   1.000
_cell.length_c   1.000
_cell.angle_alpha   90.00
_cell.angle_beta   90.00
_cell.angle_gamma   90.00
#
_symmetry.space_group_name_H-M   'P 1'
#
loop_
_entity.id
_entity.type
_entity.pdbx_description
1 polymer ?
#
loop_
_entity_poly.entity_id
_entity_poly.type
_entity_poly.pdbx_seq_one_letter_code
_entity_poly.pdbx_strand_id
1 'polypeptide(L)'
;MDREQLFLHIQQLERNLHVMNEEMQTLKELTVKLVEENVSLEIEKENYEQLLNEKEEKDVPFKENSLKSLYDEGFHVCSIHFGTHRHGDDCLFCQSFFNERQG
;
A
#
# COMPACT_ATOMS: atom_id res chain seq x y z
N MET A 1 -17.50 -62.70 8.92
CA MET A 1 -18.24 -61.42 8.93
C MET A 1 -19.65 -61.73 8.46
N ASP A 2 -20.65 -61.27 9.21
CA ASP A 2 -22.05 -61.50 8.87
C ASP A 2 -22.45 -60.63 7.65
N ARG A 3 -23.33 -61.16 6.79
CA ARG A 3 -23.75 -60.49 5.54
C ARG A 3 -24.39 -59.13 5.82
N GLU A 4 -25.12 -59.03 6.93
CA GLU A 4 -25.76 -57.80 7.38
C GLU A 4 -24.73 -56.73 7.78
N GLN A 5 -23.66 -57.12 8.47
CA GLN A 5 -22.58 -56.21 8.84
C GLN A 5 -21.83 -55.65 7.62
N LEU A 6 -21.58 -56.48 6.61
CA LEU A 6 -20.99 -56.04 5.35
C LEU A 6 -21.87 -55.01 4.63
N PHE A 7 -23.18 -55.22 4.61
CA PHE A 7 -24.12 -54.30 3.99
C PHE A 7 -24.15 -52.93 4.70
N LEU A 8 -24.19 -52.93 6.04
CA LEU A 8 -24.12 -51.70 6.83
C LEU A 8 -22.81 -50.95 6.62
N HIS A 9 -21.69 -51.67 6.49
CA HIS A 9 -20.40 -51.06 6.24
C HIS A 9 -20.32 -50.40 4.86
N ILE A 10 -20.84 -51.06 3.81
CA ILE A 10 -20.94 -50.48 2.47
C ILE A 10 -21.80 -49.22 2.47
N GLN A 11 -22.96 -49.25 3.13
CA GLN A 11 -23.83 -48.08 3.21
C GLN A 11 -23.16 -46.91 3.96
N GLN A 12 -22.34 -47.20 4.97
CA GLN A 12 -21.57 -46.16 5.66
C GLN A 12 -20.49 -45.56 4.74
N LEU A 13 -19.79 -46.38 3.97
CA LEU A 13 -18.79 -45.89 3.01
C LEU A 13 -19.42 -45.03 1.92
N GLU A 14 -20.60 -45.41 1.42
CA GLU A 14 -21.38 -44.61 0.47
C GLU A 14 -21.73 -43.23 1.04
N ARG A 15 -22.20 -43.17 2.29
CA ARG A 15 -22.48 -41.90 2.98
C ARG A 15 -21.22 -41.05 3.12
N ASN A 16 -20.11 -41.66 3.53
CA ASN A 16 -18.84 -40.94 3.70
C ASN A 16 -18.35 -40.38 2.36
N LEU A 17 -18.45 -41.14 1.27
CA LEU A 17 -18.11 -40.66 -0.07
C LEU A 17 -19.00 -39.49 -0.50
N HIS A 18 -20.27 -39.51 -0.14
CA HIS A 18 -21.18 -38.41 -0.44
C HIS A 18 -20.78 -37.13 0.29
N VAL A 19 -20.55 -37.21 1.60
CA VAL A 19 -20.09 -36.06 2.42
C VAL A 19 -18.76 -35.52 1.88
N MET A 20 -17.80 -36.41 1.59
CA MET A 20 -16.50 -36.00 1.06
C MET A 20 -16.62 -35.31 -0.30
N ASN A 21 -17.57 -35.72 -1.14
CA ASN A 21 -17.85 -35.04 -2.41
C ASN A 21 -18.46 -33.64 -2.19
N GLU A 22 -19.38 -33.47 -1.23
CA GLU A 22 -19.94 -32.16 -0.87
C GLU A 22 -18.88 -31.21 -0.33
N GLU A 23 -18.00 -31.70 0.54
CA GLU A 23 -16.84 -30.94 1.04
C GLU A 23 -15.90 -30.53 -0.10
N MET A 24 -15.65 -31.43 -1.05
CA MET A 24 -14.82 -31.15 -2.24
C MET A 24 -15.43 -30.05 -3.12
N GLN A 25 -16.75 -30.04 -3.33
CA GLN A 25 -17.42 -28.96 -4.07
C GLN A 25 -17.29 -27.63 -3.34
N THR A 26 -17.51 -27.63 -2.02
CA THR A 26 -17.37 -26.41 -1.20
C THR A 26 -15.95 -25.86 -1.27
N LEU A 27 -14.93 -26.73 -1.18
CA LEU A 27 -13.53 -26.33 -1.28
C LEU A 27 -13.20 -25.77 -2.66
N LYS A 28 -13.75 -26.37 -3.72
CA LYS A 28 -13.59 -25.87 -5.09
C LYS A 28 -14.15 -24.46 -5.23
N GLU A 29 -15.36 -24.20 -4.73
CA GLU A 29 -15.97 -22.87 -4.76
C GLU A 29 -15.14 -21.83 -4.01
N LEU A 30 -14.63 -22.20 -2.83
CA LEU A 30 -13.74 -21.32 -2.06
C LEU A 30 -12.44 -21.04 -2.82
N THR A 31 -11.89 -22.06 -3.48
CA THR A 31 -10.65 -21.93 -4.26
C THR A 31 -10.83 -20.97 -5.43
N VAL A 32 -11.96 -21.04 -6.13
CA VAL A 32 -12.28 -20.10 -7.22
C VAL A 32 -12.30 -18.66 -6.69
N LYS A 33 -13.01 -18.42 -5.58
CA LYS A 33 -13.08 -17.08 -4.96
C LYS A 33 -11.70 -16.55 -4.57
N LEU A 34 -10.86 -17.39 -3.97
CA LEU A 34 -9.49 -17.01 -3.59
C LEU A 34 -8.62 -16.67 -4.79
N VAL A 35 -8.76 -17.41 -5.90
CA VAL A 35 -8.02 -17.12 -7.14
C VAL A 35 -8.49 -15.80 -7.75
N GLU A 36 -9.79 -15.55 -7.79
CA GLU A 36 -10.36 -14.27 -8.29
C GLU A 36 -9.88 -13.08 -7.46
N GLU A 37 -9.85 -13.21 -6.13
CA GLU A 37 -9.33 -12.18 -5.23
C GLU A 37 -7.83 -11.95 -5.44
N ASN A 38 -7.04 -13.02 -5.58
CA ASN A 38 -5.61 -12.91 -5.83
C ASN A 38 -5.30 -12.18 -7.14
N VAL A 39 -5.99 -12.52 -8.24
CA VAL A 39 -5.85 -11.81 -9.53
C VAL A 39 -6.21 -10.34 -9.38
N SER A 40 -7.29 -10.03 -8.64
CA SER A 40 -7.69 -8.64 -8.40
C SER A 40 -6.63 -7.85 -7.64
N LEU A 41 -6.01 -8.47 -6.62
CA LEU A 41 -4.92 -7.87 -5.85
C LEU A 41 -3.64 -7.70 -6.68
N GLU A 42 -3.31 -8.65 -7.55
CA GLU A 42 -2.17 -8.54 -8.47
C GLU A 42 -2.32 -7.33 -9.41
N ILE A 43 -3.52 -7.12 -9.96
CA ILE A 43 -3.83 -5.95 -10.78
C ILE A 43 -3.71 -4.65 -9.98
N GLU A 44 -4.24 -4.62 -8.76
CA GLU A 44 -4.15 -3.43 -7.90
C GLU A 44 -2.70 -3.08 -7.57
N LYS A 45 -1.90 -4.10 -7.25
CA LYS A 45 -0.46 -3.96 -7.02
C LYS A 45 0.25 -3.38 -8.25
N GLU A 46 0.00 -3.92 -9.44
CA GLU A 46 0.60 -3.42 -10.67
C GLU A 46 0.25 -1.93 -10.91
N ASN A 47 -1.01 -1.55 -10.67
CA ASN A 47 -1.45 -0.15 -10.79
C ASN A 47 -0.69 0.77 -9.80
N TYR A 48 -0.48 0.33 -8.55
CA TYR A 48 0.30 1.12 -7.59
C TYR A 48 1.77 1.26 -7.99
N GLU A 49 2.38 0.19 -8.50
CA GLU A 49 3.77 0.23 -8.98
C GLU A 49 3.92 1.18 -10.17
N GLN A 50 2.96 1.18 -11.10
CA GLN A 50 2.93 2.16 -12.21
C GLN A 50 2.80 3.60 -11.70
N LEU A 51 1.91 3.88 -10.75
CA LEU A 51 1.76 5.21 -10.17
C LEU A 51 3.01 5.69 -9.41
N LEU A 52 3.74 4.77 -8.77
CA LEU A 52 5.01 5.07 -8.11
C LEU A 52 6.09 5.40 -9.13
N ASN A 53 6.25 4.58 -10.16
CA ASN A 53 7.22 4.83 -11.24
C ASN A 53 6.92 6.14 -11.98
N GLU A 54 5.64 6.46 -12.23
CA GLU A 54 5.25 7.75 -12.82
C GLU A 54 5.57 8.95 -11.93
N LYS A 55 5.54 8.78 -10.60
CA LYS A 55 5.97 9.84 -9.66
C LYS A 55 7.48 9.99 -9.66
N GLU A 56 8.23 8.89 -9.67
CA GLU A 56 9.69 8.90 -9.75
C GLU A 56 10.20 9.47 -11.08
N GLU A 57 9.51 9.25 -12.20
CA GLU A 57 9.85 9.86 -13.49
C GLU A 57 9.41 11.34 -13.58
N LYS A 58 8.41 11.75 -12.80
CA LYS A 58 7.98 13.17 -12.67
C LYS A 58 8.76 13.94 -11.61
N ASP A 59 9.66 13.29 -10.88
CA ASP A 59 10.82 13.95 -10.24
C ASP A 59 11.83 14.36 -11.33
N VAL A 60 11.35 15.19 -12.28
CA VAL A 60 12.17 16.28 -12.80
C VAL A 60 12.79 16.91 -11.56
N PRO A 61 14.13 17.04 -11.45
CA PRO A 61 14.75 17.47 -10.22
C PRO A 61 14.05 18.76 -9.84
N PHE A 62 13.27 18.72 -8.75
CA PHE A 62 12.60 19.86 -8.18
C PHE A 62 13.74 20.76 -7.75
N LYS A 63 14.18 21.55 -8.74
CA LYS A 63 15.43 22.29 -8.83
C LYS A 63 15.66 22.87 -7.47
N GLU A 64 16.54 22.27 -6.69
CA GLU A 64 16.68 22.43 -5.24
C GLU A 64 16.00 23.70 -4.72
N ASN A 65 14.67 23.67 -4.52
CA ASN A 65 13.96 24.76 -3.84
C ASN A 65 14.21 24.50 -2.35
N SER A 66 15.49 24.50 -2.01
CA SER A 66 15.96 24.50 -0.66
C SER A 66 15.34 25.73 0.00
N LEU A 67 15.08 25.62 1.29
CA LEU A 67 14.65 26.77 2.09
C LEU A 67 15.62 27.96 1.92
N LYS A 68 16.87 27.69 1.52
CA LYS A 68 17.84 28.73 1.16
C LYS A 68 17.48 29.46 -0.14
N SER A 69 17.04 28.77 -1.20
CA SER A 69 16.55 29.42 -2.43
C SER A 69 15.34 30.32 -2.16
N LEU A 70 14.37 29.84 -1.39
CA LEU A 70 13.18 30.63 -0.99
C LEU A 70 13.56 31.85 -0.16
N TYR A 71 14.53 31.70 0.75
CA TYR A 71 15.06 32.83 1.51
C TYR A 71 15.74 33.85 0.60
N ASP A 72 16.62 33.41 -0.31
CA ASP A 72 17.35 34.28 -1.24
C ASP A 72 16.42 35.00 -2.24
N GLU A 73 15.30 34.38 -2.62
CA GLU A 73 14.21 34.99 -3.41
C GLU A 73 13.39 36.03 -2.64
N GLY A 74 13.66 36.19 -1.34
CA GLY A 74 13.03 37.22 -0.51
C GLY A 74 11.79 36.74 0.24
N PHE A 75 11.59 35.44 0.43
CA PHE A 75 10.49 34.89 1.24
C PHE A 75 10.94 34.49 2.65
N HIS A 76 10.01 34.54 3.60
CA HIS A 76 10.24 34.04 4.95
C HIS A 76 10.22 32.50 4.98
N VAL A 77 11.19 31.91 5.69
CA VAL A 77 11.28 30.45 5.91
C VAL A 77 11.12 30.05 7.38
N CYS A 78 10.88 31.01 8.27
CA CYS A 78 10.54 30.74 9.66
C CYS A 78 9.08 30.28 9.80
N SER A 79 8.78 29.52 10.85
CA SER A 79 7.43 29.01 11.15
C SER A 79 6.36 30.09 11.31
N ILE A 80 6.77 31.33 11.61
CA ILE A 80 5.86 32.43 11.92
C ILE A 80 5.29 33.08 10.64
N HIS A 81 6.10 33.21 9.59
CA HIS A 81 5.74 33.96 8.38
C HIS A 81 5.97 33.15 7.09
N PHE A 82 6.06 31.82 7.18
CA PHE A 82 6.48 30.95 6.08
C PHE A 82 5.80 31.28 4.74
N GLY A 83 6.61 31.46 3.69
CA GLY A 83 6.15 31.70 2.32
C GLY A 83 5.64 33.12 2.03
N THR A 84 5.69 34.05 2.99
CA THR A 84 5.35 35.46 2.75
C THR A 84 6.60 36.27 2.34
N HIS A 85 6.40 37.36 1.60
CA HIS A 85 7.50 38.18 1.09
C HIS A 85 8.08 39.08 2.20
N ARG A 86 9.42 39.12 2.31
CA ARG A 86 10.17 39.89 3.32
C ARG A 86 10.21 41.39 3.01
N HIS A 87 9.90 41.78 1.78
CA HIS A 87 9.94 43.18 1.31
C HIS A 87 11.29 43.89 1.57
N GLY A 88 12.37 43.12 1.75
CA GLY A 88 13.71 43.64 2.05
C GLY A 88 14.09 43.66 3.53
N ASP A 89 13.21 43.22 4.44
CA ASP A 89 13.50 43.19 5.88
C ASP A 89 14.26 41.92 6.30
N ASP A 90 15.25 42.10 7.18
CA ASP A 90 15.99 40.98 7.79
C ASP A 90 15.18 40.34 8.91
N CYS A 91 14.91 39.04 8.78
CA CYS A 91 14.16 38.27 9.76
C CYS A 91 15.10 37.45 10.64
N LEU A 92 15.27 37.85 11.91
CA LEU A 92 16.12 37.15 12.89
C LEU A 92 15.78 35.66 13.01
N PHE A 93 14.50 35.29 12.95
CA PHE A 93 14.06 33.90 13.02
C PHE A 93 14.51 33.06 11.81
N CYS A 94 14.57 33.65 10.63
CA CYS A 94 15.08 32.95 9.44
C CYS A 94 16.59 32.74 9.55
N GLN A 95 17.33 33.68 10.15
CA GLN A 95 18.77 33.54 10.38
C GLN A 95 19.07 32.47 11.44
N SER A 96 18.31 32.45 12.55
CA SER A 96 18.41 31.41 13.57
C SER A 96 18.19 30.02 13.00
N PHE A 97 17.20 29.86 12.11
CA PHE A 97 16.90 28.59 11.43
C PHE A 97 18.10 28.00 10.68
N PHE A 98 18.94 28.85 10.06
CA PHE A 98 20.17 28.39 9.39
C PHE A 98 21.35 28.22 10.35
N ASN A 99 21.41 28.99 11.42
CA ASN A 99 22.50 28.93 12.40
C ASN A 99 22.40 27.72 13.34
N GLU A 100 21.19 27.23 13.65
CA GLU A 100 20.96 26.08 14.53
C GLU A 100 21.40 24.73 13.92
N ARG A 101 21.68 24.67 12.60
CA ARG A 101 22.13 23.43 11.91
C ARG A 101 23.65 23.31 11.76
N GLN A 102 24.44 24.24 12.35
CA GLN A 102 25.91 24.19 12.37
C GLN A 102 26.50 23.91 13.77
N GLY A 103 25.67 23.51 14.73
CA GLY A 103 26.08 23.07 16.07
C GLY A 103 25.80 21.59 16.29
#